data_AF-K2C7K4-F1
#
_entry.id   AF-K2C7K4-F1
#
_cell.length_a   1.000
_cell.length_b   1.000
_cell.length_c   1.000
_cell.angle_alpha   90.00
_cell.angle_beta   90.00
_cell.angle_gamma   90.00
#
_symmetry.space_group_name_H-M   'P 1'
#
loop_
_entity.id
_entity.type
_entity.pdbx_description
1 polymer ?
#
loop_
_entity_poly.entity_id
_entity_poly.type
_entity_poly.pdbx_seq_one_letter_code
_entity_poly.pdbx_strand_id
1 'polypeptide(L)' 'MNESLRLFFAIEVPEETRNEIARFGETLDRSWKPSRPGQLHITLAFMGAV' A
#
# COMPACT_ATOMS: atom_id res chain seq x y z
N MET A 1 -1.28 22.40 19.78
CA MET A 1 -1.45 20.95 19.99
C MET A 1 -0.50 20.26 19.03
N ASN A 2 0.37 19.35 19.50
CA ASN A 2 1.07 18.46 18.57
C ASN A 2 0.02 17.53 17.98
N GLU A 3 -0.19 17.60 16.67
CA GLU A 3 -1.06 16.66 15.98
C GLU A 3 -0.37 15.29 15.94
N SER A 4 -1.07 14.26 16.43
CA SER A 4 -0.58 12.88 16.41
C SER A 4 -0.48 12.36 14.97
N LEU A 5 0.58 11.62 14.67
CA LEU A 5 0.77 11.00 13.35
C LEU A 5 0.27 9.56 13.35
N ARG A 6 -0.26 9.10 12.21
CA ARG A 6 -0.57 7.68 11.99
C ARG A 6 0.61 7.01 11.29
N LEU A 7 1.41 6.28 12.06
CA LEU A 7 2.67 5.72 11.58
C LEU A 7 2.62 4.18 11.45
N PHE A 8 3.43 3.65 10.54
CA PHE A 8 3.68 2.23 10.38
C PHE A 8 5.08 1.98 9.80
N PHE A 9 5.66 0.83 10.10
CA PHE A 9 6.86 0.33 9.44
C PHE A 9 6.46 -0.59 8.28
N ALA A 10 7.16 -0.49 7.16
CA ALA A 10 6.92 -1.34 6.01
C ALA A 10 8.19 -1.66 5.21
N ILE A 11 8.13 -2.77 4.49
CA ILE A 11 9.07 -3.09 3.41
C ILE A 11 8.46 -2.56 2.11
N GLU A 12 9.26 -1.84 1.34
CA GLU A 12 8.89 -1.38 0.01
C GLU A 12 8.84 -2.57 -0.97
N VAL A 13 7.78 -2.64 -1.78
CA VAL A 13 7.68 -3.65 -2.85
C VAL A 13 8.53 -3.18 -4.03
N PRO A 14 9.42 -4.02 -4.61
CA PRO A 14 10.24 -3.64 -5.77
C PRO A 14 9.39 -3.16 -6.96
N GLU A 15 9.95 -2.25 -7.76
CA GLU A 15 9.22 -1.61 -8.87
C GLU A 15 8.63 -2.60 -9.87
N GLU A 16 9.41 -3.61 -10.28
CA GLU A 16 8.96 -4.66 -11.19
C GLU A 16 7.71 -5.37 -10.63
N THR A 17 7.77 -5.81 -9.36
CA THR A 17 6.65 -6.47 -8.69
C THR A 17 5.44 -5.55 -8.52
N ARG A 18 5.64 -4.26 -8.23
CA ARG A 18 4.53 -3.28 -8.17
C ARG A 18 3.83 -3.18 -9.52
N ASN A 19 4.58 -3.13 -10.61
CA ASN A 19 4.05 -2.99 -11.96
C ASN A 19 3.28 -4.25 -12.39
N GLU A 20 3.77 -5.43 -12.04
CA GLU A 20 3.06 -6.69 -12.31
C GLU A 20 1.71 -6.77 -11.57
N ILE A 21 1.70 -6.46 -10.29
CA ILE A 21 0.46 -6.45 -9.48
C ILE A 21 -0.52 -5.40 -10.01
N ALA A 22 -0.02 -4.22 -10.41
CA ALA A 22 -0.84 -3.17 -10.99
C ALA A 22 -1.54 -3.63 -12.28
N ARG A 23 -0.80 -4.28 -13.20
CA ARG A 23 -1.35 -4.87 -14.43
C ARG A 23 -2.41 -5.93 -14.13
N PHE A 24 -2.17 -6.79 -13.14
CA PHE A 24 -3.18 -7.75 -12.70
C PHE A 24 -4.46 -7.05 -12.21
N GLY A 25 -4.31 -5.95 -11.48
CA GLY A 25 -5.43 -5.11 -11.02
C GLY A 25 -6.35 -4.61 -12.14
N GLU A 26 -5.82 -4.39 -13.35
CA GLU A 26 -6.60 -3.97 -14.52
C GLU A 26 -7.53 -5.07 -15.06
N THR A 27 -7.26 -6.33 -14.69
CA THR A 27 -8.08 -7.49 -15.09
C THR A 27 -9.25 -7.76 -14.15
N LEU A 28 -9.28 -7.09 -12.99
CA LEU A 28 -10.34 -7.27 -11.99
C LEU A 28 -11.65 -6.66 -12.47
N ASP A 29 -12.76 -7.24 -12.03
CA ASP A 29 -14.07 -6.66 -12.30
C ASP A 29 -14.25 -5.30 -11.59
N ARG A 30 -15.22 -4.50 -12.05
CA ARG A 30 -15.44 -3.12 -11.58
C ARG A 30 -15.84 -2.97 -10.12
N SER A 31 -16.21 -4.06 -9.43
CA SER A 31 -16.51 -4.02 -8.00
C SER A 31 -15.25 -3.92 -7.14
N TRP A 32 -14.09 -4.30 -7.68
CA TRP A 32 -12.81 -4.20 -7.00
C TRP A 32 -12.22 -2.80 -7.04
N LYS A 33 -11.53 -2.44 -5.95
CA LYS A 33 -10.80 -1.17 -5.81
C LYS A 33 -9.33 -1.49 -5.49
N PRO A 34 -8.52 -1.88 -6.48
CA PRO A 34 -7.12 -2.18 -6.26
C PRO A 34 -6.38 -0.94 -5.72
N SER A 35 -5.44 -1.16 -4.81
CA SER A 35 -4.56 -0.10 -4.32
C SER A 35 -3.68 0.43 -5.45
N ARG A 36 -3.30 1.71 -5.38
CA ARG A 36 -2.37 2.30 -6.36
C ARG A 36 -0.98 1.67 -6.20
N PRO A 37 -0.15 1.60 -7.26
CA PRO A 37 1.17 0.97 -7.19
C PRO A 37 2.05 1.54 -6.07
N GLY A 38 2.08 2.87 -5.90
CA GLY A 38 2.85 3.54 -4.84
C GLY A 38 2.29 3.34 -3.41
N GLN A 39 1.14 2.70 -3.27
CA GLN A 39 0.56 2.31 -1.98
C GLN A 39 0.85 0.85 -1.63
N LEU A 40 1.43 0.05 -2.54
CA LEU A 40 1.75 -1.35 -2.27
C LEU A 40 2.97 -1.44 -1.35
N HIS A 41 2.80 -2.12 -0.23
CA HIS A 41 3.84 -2.29 0.79
C HIS A 41 3.54 -3.55 1.62
N ILE A 42 4.57 -4.07 2.29
CA ILE A 42 4.42 -5.14 3.29
C ILE A 42 4.52 -4.50 4.66
N THR A 43 3.39 -4.33 5.34
CA THR A 43 3.36 -3.76 6.69
C THR A 43 4.01 -4.70 7.69
N LEU A 44 4.96 -4.19 8.48
CA LEU A 44 5.60 -4.93 9.57
C LEU A 44 4.91 -4.66 10.90
N ALA A 45 4.65 -3.38 11.19
CA ALA A 45 3.98 -2.96 12.42
C ALA A 45 3.22 -1.64 12.20
N PHE A 46 1.95 -1.61 12.58
CA PHE A 46 1.12 -0.40 12.59
C PHE A 46 1.09 0.19 14.02
N MET A 47 1.45 1.46 14.18
CA MET A 47 1.60 2.09 15.49
C MET A 47 0.39 2.92 15.93
N GLY A 48 -0.58 3.13 15.04
CA GLY A 48 -1.72 3.99 15.34
C GLY A 48 -1.32 5.46 15.47
N ALA A 49 -2.09 6.21 16.26
CA ALA A 49 -1.79 7.61 16.56
C ALA A 49 -0.68 7.68 17.61
N VAL A 50 0.46 8.27 17.23
CA VAL A 50 1.64 8.47 18.07
C VAL A 50 2.08 9.92 18.09
#